data_AF-A0A8T3TK48-F1
#
_entry.id   AF-A0A8T3TK48-F1
#
_cell.length_a   1.000
_cell.length_b   1.000
_cell.length_c   1.000
_cell.angle_alpha   90.00
_cell.angle_beta   90.00
_cell.angle_gamma   90.00
#
_symmetry.space_group_name_H-M   'P 1'
#
loop_
_entity.id
_entity.type
_entity.pdbx_description
1 polymer ?
#
loop_
_entity_poly.entity_id
_entity_poly.type
_entity_poly.pdbx_seq_one_letter_code
_entity_poly.pdbx_strand_id
1 'polypeptide(L)'
;MPEAFADAIIVAAGRSRRMGGRDKLLEPIDGRPTLAWSVGAMVRAPSVARLVLVTAPERVPEMTALPWLHEGEVTVVAGGERR
;
A
#
# COMPACT_ATOMS: atom_id res chain seq x y z
N MET A 1 -17.94 -10.63 -16.71
CA MET A 1 -16.84 -9.81 -16.15
C MET A 1 -15.56 -10.37 -16.72
N PRO A 2 -14.65 -9.59 -17.32
CA PRO A 2 -13.36 -10.13 -17.71
C PRO A 2 -12.66 -10.68 -16.46
N GLU A 3 -11.97 -11.81 -16.64
CA GLU A 3 -11.10 -12.38 -15.62
C GLU A 3 -9.99 -11.37 -15.26
N ALA A 4 -9.45 -11.47 -14.04
CA ALA A 4 -8.33 -10.64 -13.64
C ALA A 4 -7.14 -10.86 -14.61
N PHE A 5 -6.56 -9.77 -15.11
CA PHE A 5 -5.55 -9.83 -16.17
C PHE A 5 -4.27 -9.04 -15.86
N ALA A 6 -4.19 -8.39 -14.70
CA ALA A 6 -3.05 -7.57 -14.30
C ALA A 6 -2.70 -7.76 -12.83
N ASP A 7 -1.42 -7.58 -12.51
CA ASP A 7 -0.95 -7.38 -11.14
C ASP A 7 -0.70 -5.90 -10.88
N ALA A 8 -0.92 -5.46 -9.65
CA ALA A 8 -0.76 -4.07 -9.23
C ALA A 8 0.36 -3.93 -8.19
N ILE A 9 1.14 -2.85 -8.32
CA ILE A 9 2.17 -2.47 -7.36
C ILE A 9 1.87 -1.07 -6.85
N ILE A 10 1.68 -0.92 -5.53
CA ILE A 10 1.58 0.37 -4.86
C ILE A 10 2.95 0.72 -4.28
N VAL A 11 3.59 1.74 -4.85
CA VAL A 11 4.89 2.23 -4.39
C VAL A 11 4.72 3.25 -3.26
N ALA A 12 4.99 2.83 -2.04
CA ALA A 12 4.78 3.59 -0.81
C ALA A 12 6.05 3.78 0.04
N ALA A 13 7.25 3.46 -0.46
CA ALA A 13 8.51 3.59 0.28
C ALA A 13 9.03 5.04 0.46
N GLY A 14 8.20 6.05 0.17
CA GLY A 14 8.57 7.47 0.22
C GLY A 14 8.64 8.03 1.65
N ARG A 15 9.66 8.83 1.95
CA ARG A 15 9.91 9.41 3.30
C ARG A 15 9.07 10.64 3.66
N SER A 16 8.05 10.99 2.89
CA SER A 16 7.15 12.14 3.17
C SER A 16 7.84 13.48 3.53
N ARG A 17 9.07 13.73 3.03
CA ARG A 17 9.91 14.90 3.41
C ARG A 17 9.24 16.25 3.19
N ARG A 18 8.39 16.36 2.16
CA ARG A 18 7.64 17.58 1.83
C ARG A 18 6.38 17.80 2.69
N MET A 19 5.98 16.80 3.49
CA MET A 19 4.89 16.88 4.46
C MET A 19 5.38 17.17 5.88
N GLY A 20 6.53 17.84 6.03
CA GLY A 20 7.08 18.17 7.34
C GLY A 20 7.45 16.94 8.19
N GLY A 21 7.74 15.81 7.54
CA GLY A 21 8.10 14.56 8.23
C GLY A 21 6.93 13.75 8.78
N ARG A 22 5.68 14.20 8.58
CA ARG A 22 4.49 13.39 8.91
C ARG A 22 4.35 12.22 7.95
N ASP A 23 3.96 11.07 8.48
CA ASP A 23 3.79 9.87 7.68
C ASP A 23 2.51 9.92 6.83
N LYS A 24 2.62 10.48 5.63
CA LYS A 24 1.52 10.59 4.66
C LYS A 24 0.70 9.30 4.49
N LEU A 25 1.32 8.12 4.60
CA LEU A 25 0.61 6.85 4.37
C LEU A 25 -0.49 6.61 5.40
N LEU A 26 -0.20 6.96 6.66
CA LEU A 26 -1.09 6.72 7.80
C LEU A 26 -1.86 7.97 8.22
N GLU A 27 -1.49 9.15 7.74
CA GLU A 27 -2.30 10.35 7.91
C GLU A 27 -3.72 10.13 7.35
N PRO A 28 -4.76 10.40 8.16
CA PRO A 28 -6.13 10.12 7.77
C PRO A 28 -6.67 11.15 6.77
N ILE A 29 -7.42 10.66 5.80
CA ILE A 29 -8.34 11.44 4.97
C ILE A 29 -9.73 10.91 5.30
N ASP A 30 -10.58 11.78 5.85
CA ASP A 30 -11.93 11.42 6.29
C ASP A 30 -11.96 10.22 7.26
N GLY A 31 -11.08 10.26 8.26
CA GLY A 31 -10.98 9.22 9.31
C GLY A 31 -10.32 7.91 8.86
N ARG A 32 -9.97 7.75 7.57
CA ARG A 32 -9.32 6.55 7.03
C ARG A 32 -7.88 6.84 6.59
N PRO A 33 -6.89 5.98 6.92
CA PRO A 33 -5.51 6.17 6.46
C PRO A 33 -5.43 6.36 4.95
N THR A 34 -4.62 7.33 4.51
CA THR A 34 -4.47 7.64 3.07
C THR A 34 -4.15 6.39 2.24
N LEU A 35 -3.23 5.54 2.71
CA LEU A 35 -2.86 4.30 2.02
C LEU A 35 -4.02 3.29 1.92
N ALA A 36 -4.90 3.25 2.93
CA ALA A 36 -6.03 2.32 2.94
C ALA A 36 -7.04 2.62 1.83
N TRP A 37 -7.13 3.88 1.37
CA TRP A 37 -7.96 4.23 0.21
C TRP A 37 -7.44 3.59 -1.08
N SER A 38 -6.14 3.74 -1.37
CA SER A 38 -5.51 3.18 -2.57
C SER A 38 -5.55 1.65 -2.58
N VAL A 39 -5.22 1.02 -1.44
CA VAL A 39 -5.31 -0.44 -1.31
C VAL A 39 -6.74 -0.92 -1.50
N GLY A 40 -7.71 -0.30 -0.83
CA GLY A 40 -9.11 -0.68 -0.97
C GLY A 40 -9.62 -0.53 -2.41
N ALA A 41 -9.17 0.48 -3.16
CA ALA A 41 -9.52 0.63 -4.57
C ALA A 41 -8.97 -0.51 -5.43
N MET A 42 -7.71 -0.91 -5.21
CA MET A 42 -7.07 -2.00 -5.96
C MET A 42 -7.64 -3.37 -5.61
N VAL A 43 -7.91 -3.66 -4.33
CA VAL A 43 -8.53 -4.92 -3.88
C VAL A 43 -9.92 -5.12 -4.49
N ARG A 44 -10.69 -4.03 -4.69
CA ARG A 44 -12.03 -4.12 -5.31
C ARG A 44 -12.01 -4.14 -6.84
N ALA A 45 -10.85 -3.95 -7.48
CA ALA A 45 -10.77 -3.89 -8.92
C ALA A 45 -10.76 -5.31 -9.52
N PRO A 46 -11.78 -5.73 -10.28
CA PRO A 46 -11.86 -7.10 -10.80
C PRO A 46 -10.77 -7.42 -11.84
N SER A 47 -10.07 -6.41 -12.36
CA SER A 47 -8.94 -6.57 -13.27
C SER A 47 -7.64 -6.98 -12.56
N VAL A 48 -7.55 -6.82 -11.24
CA VAL A 48 -6.33 -7.04 -10.46
C VAL A 48 -6.31 -8.45 -9.88
N ALA A 49 -5.31 -9.25 -10.26
CA ALA A 49 -5.13 -10.61 -9.78
C ALA A 49 -4.30 -10.65 -8.48
N ARG A 50 -3.27 -9.80 -8.38
CA ARG A 50 -2.40 -9.69 -7.20
C ARG A 50 -2.09 -8.24 -6.88
N LEU A 51 -1.95 -7.93 -5.59
CA LEU A 51 -1.56 -6.61 -5.12
C LEU A 51 -0.28 -6.68 -4.29
N VAL A 52 0.70 -5.88 -4.66
CA VAL A 52 1.98 -5.73 -3.94
C VAL A 52 2.08 -4.32 -3.38
N LEU A 53 2.34 -4.20 -2.08
CA LEU A 53 2.67 -2.95 -1.42
C LEU A 53 4.18 -2.88 -1.20
N VAL A 54 4.83 -1.88 -1.79
CA VAL A 54 6.25 -1.60 -1.56
C VAL A 54 6.38 -0.54 -0.48
N THR A 55 7.07 -0.85 0.62
CA THR A 55 7.32 0.10 1.73
C THR A 55 8.81 0.22 2.04
N ALA A 56 9.18 1.15 2.93
CA ALA A 56 10.56 1.25 3.42
C ALA A 56 10.95 -0.06 4.14
N PRO A 57 12.17 -0.60 3.96
CA PRO A 57 12.57 -1.88 4.56
C PRO A 57 12.27 -1.99 6.05
N GLU A 58 12.55 -0.93 6.81
CA GLU A 58 12.31 -0.82 8.24
C GLU A 58 10.81 -0.86 8.64
N ARG A 59 9.91 -0.60 7.70
CA ARG A 59 8.45 -0.57 7.90
C ARG A 59 7.73 -1.84 7.44
N VAL A 60 8.43 -2.80 6.81
CA VAL A 60 7.79 -4.04 6.35
C VAL A 60 7.04 -4.77 7.47
N PRO A 61 7.60 -4.93 8.69
CA PRO A 61 6.87 -5.59 9.78
C PRO A 61 5.62 -4.81 10.23
N GLU A 62 5.75 -3.49 10.37
CA GLU A 62 4.66 -2.58 10.75
C GLU A 62 3.51 -2.63 9.73
N MET A 63 3.83 -2.48 8.44
CA MET A 63 2.85 -2.52 7.37
C MET A 63 2.20 -3.89 7.26
N THR A 64 2.99 -4.97 7.31
CA THR A 64 2.45 -6.33 7.23
C THR A 64 1.39 -6.56 8.31
N ALA A 65 1.57 -6.05 9.53
CA ALA A 65 0.66 -6.25 10.65
C ALA A 65 -0.68 -5.49 10.58
N LEU A 66 -0.91 -4.64 9.56
CA LEU A 66 -2.14 -3.86 9.45
C LEU A 66 -3.31 -4.76 8.98
N PRO A 67 -4.43 -4.85 9.74
CA PRO A 67 -5.53 -5.79 9.43
C PRO A 67 -6.10 -5.64 8.01
N TRP A 68 -6.26 -4.40 7.55
CA TRP A 68 -6.82 -4.08 6.24
C TRP A 68 -5.88 -4.40 5.06
N LEU A 69 -4.62 -4.78 5.31
CA LEU A 69 -3.72 -5.35 4.29
C LEU A 69 -3.82 -6.87 4.23
N HIS A 70 -4.00 -7.53 5.37
CA HIS A 70 -4.19 -8.98 5.45
C HIS A 70 -5.51 -9.43 4.80
N GLU A 71 -6.61 -8.73 5.11
CA GLU A 71 -7.94 -9.04 4.55
C GLU A 71 -8.00 -8.89 3.03
N GLY A 72 -7.13 -8.08 2.44
CA GLY A 72 -7.04 -7.86 1.00
C GLY A 72 -6.01 -8.72 0.27
N GLU A 73 -5.43 -9.72 0.94
CA GLU A 73 -4.35 -10.59 0.42
C GLU A 73 -3.16 -9.80 -0.17
N VAL A 74 -2.81 -8.67 0.47
CA VAL A 74 -1.76 -7.78 -0.04
C VAL A 74 -0.38 -8.28 0.35
N THR A 75 0.50 -8.50 -0.64
CA THR A 75 1.89 -8.86 -0.40
C THR A 75 2.70 -7.60 -0.09
N VAL A 76 3.26 -7.49 1.12
CA VAL A 76 4.12 -6.36 1.51
C VAL A 76 5.59 -6.70 1.26
N VAL A 77 6.31 -5.84 0.54
CA VAL A 77 7.73 -6.02 0.22
C VAL A 77 8.55 -4.77 0.52
N ALA A 78 9.84 -4.96 0.76
CA ALA A 78 10.79 -3.86 0.90
C ALA A 78 11.06 -3.20 -0.46
N GLY A 79 11.11 -1.87 -0.49
CA GLY A 79 11.58 -1.09 -1.62
C GLY A 79 13.10 -1.14 -1.80
N GLY A 80 13.57 -0.75 -2.98
CA GLY A 80 15.00 -0.68 -3.30
C GLY A 80 15.74 0.44 -2.57
N GLU A 81 17.07 0.33 -2.51
CA GLU A 81 17.97 1.29 -1.84
C GLU A 81 18.00 2.68 -2.50
N ARG A 82 17.65 2.75 -3.80
CA ARG A 82 17.62 3.98 -4.59
C ARG A 82 16.19 4.45 -4.85
N ARG A 83 16.00 5.76 -4.78
CA ARG A 83 14.73 6.50 -4.83
C ARG A 83 14.81 7.65 -5.80
#